data_AF-A0A060CMZ2-F1
#
_entry.id   AF-A0A060CMZ2-F1
#
_cell.length_a   1.000
_cell.length_b   1.000
_cell.length_c   1.000
_cell.angle_alpha   90.00
_cell.angle_beta   90.00
_cell.angle_gamma   90.00
#
_symmetry.space_group_name_H-M   'P 1'
#
loop_
_entity.id
_entity.type
_entity.pdbx_description
1 polymer ?
#
loop_
_entity_poly.entity_id
_entity_poly.type
_entity_poly.pdbx_seq_one_letter_code
_entity_poly.pdbx_strand_id
1 'polypeptide(L)'
;MLTRALPAIRQRHPHLEVCVVGRGDPLPGHGVRYLGPLSSRERDTVMAATDVFVAPNTGRESFGITLLESLAAGAPVVASDLSAFRDVMSDAHGPVGRMFPVGDHRGLAAQVPAIPGRAARPPARARPGRRRPVRLVGHRPAGGGVLPAGARGRGASRTAATACASG
;
A
#
# COMPACT_ATOMS: atom_id res chain seq x y z
N MET A 1 13.15 -5.36 6.97
CA MET A 1 11.84 -5.86 7.45
C MET A 1 11.29 -6.91 6.49
N LEU A 2 10.71 -6.51 5.34
CA LEU A 2 10.07 -7.41 4.37
C LEU A 2 10.91 -8.65 3.99
N THR A 3 12.18 -8.46 3.63
CA THR A 3 13.09 -9.53 3.21
C THR A 3 13.27 -10.62 4.27
N ARG A 4 13.22 -10.26 5.56
CA ARG A 4 13.28 -11.23 6.68
C ARG A 4 11.99 -12.03 6.85
N ALA A 5 10.85 -11.52 6.39
CA ALA A 5 9.56 -12.23 6.44
C ALA A 5 9.38 -13.22 5.28
N LEU A 6 10.04 -12.96 4.13
CA LEU A 6 9.86 -13.75 2.90
C LEU A 6 10.09 -15.26 3.05
N PRO A 7 11.10 -15.77 3.79
CA PRO A 7 11.27 -17.21 3.95
C PRO A 7 10.04 -17.90 4.56
N ALA A 8 9.47 -17.33 5.62
CA ALA A 8 8.29 -17.86 6.29
C ALA A 8 7.03 -17.76 5.41
N ILE A 9 6.89 -16.68 4.63
CA ILE A 9 5.77 -16.54 3.68
C ILE A 9 5.89 -17.57 2.55
N ARG A 10 7.10 -17.79 2.02
CA ARG A 10 7.36 -18.74 0.94
C ARG A 10 7.16 -20.19 1.33
N GLN A 11 7.35 -20.56 2.60
CA GLN A 11 6.99 -21.89 3.11
C GLN A 11 5.50 -22.19 2.90
N ARG A 12 4.63 -21.18 3.00
CA ARG A 12 3.18 -21.29 2.81
C ARG A 12 2.75 -21.00 1.37
N HIS A 13 3.51 -20.16 0.67
CA HIS A 13 3.27 -19.77 -0.72
C HIS A 13 4.54 -19.96 -1.57
N PRO A 14 4.85 -21.20 -2.02
CA PRO A 14 6.07 -21.49 -2.77
C PRO A 14 6.18 -20.72 -4.10
N HIS A 15 5.05 -20.29 -4.66
CA HIS A 15 4.96 -19.50 -5.89
C HIS A 15 4.80 -17.99 -5.64
N LEU A 16 5.17 -17.49 -4.45
CA LEU A 16 5.11 -16.05 -4.12
C LEU A 16 5.98 -15.22 -5.07
N GLU A 17 5.36 -14.24 -5.73
CA GLU A 17 6.06 -13.19 -6.49
C GLU A 17 6.13 -11.92 -5.66
N VAL A 18 7.35 -11.42 -5.44
CA VAL A 18 7.56 -10.21 -4.63
C VAL A 18 8.01 -9.08 -5.53
N CYS A 19 7.31 -7.97 -5.43
CA CYS A 19 7.54 -6.76 -6.19
C CYS A 19 7.70 -5.58 -5.23
N VAL A 20 8.66 -4.71 -5.46
CA VAL A 20 8.88 -3.52 -4.63
C VAL A 20 8.84 -2.30 -5.52
N VAL A 21 8.03 -1.33 -5.12
CA VAL A 21 7.78 -0.08 -5.84
C VAL A 21 8.20 1.08 -4.95
N GLY A 22 8.80 2.10 -5.53
CA GLY A 22 9.16 3.32 -4.79
C GLY A 22 10.48 3.92 -5.24
N ARG A 23 10.93 4.94 -4.51
CA ARG A 23 12.17 5.69 -4.80
C ARG A 23 13.37 5.23 -3.96
N GLY A 24 13.26 4.05 -3.36
CA GLY A 24 14.28 3.46 -2.52
C GLY A 24 15.47 2.84 -3.26
N ASP A 25 16.43 2.33 -2.51
CA ASP A 25 17.37 1.36 -3.05
C ASP A 25 16.67 0.00 -3.23
N PRO A 26 17.05 -0.78 -4.26
CA PRO A 26 16.65 -2.17 -4.40
C PRO A 26 16.86 -2.94 -3.09
N LEU A 27 15.87 -3.73 -2.70
CA LEU A 27 16.02 -4.58 -1.51
C LEU A 27 16.88 -5.81 -1.86
N PRO A 28 17.89 -6.16 -1.03
CA PRO A 28 18.65 -7.38 -1.22
C PRO A 28 17.77 -8.61 -0.93
N GLY A 29 17.80 -9.61 -1.81
CA GLY A 29 17.12 -10.88 -1.59
C GLY A 29 16.68 -11.58 -2.87
N HIS A 30 16.87 -12.90 -2.94
CA HIS A 30 16.47 -13.70 -4.08
C HIS A 30 14.95 -13.64 -4.32
N GLY A 31 14.56 -13.43 -5.57
CA GLY A 31 13.15 -13.42 -6.00
C GLY A 31 12.35 -12.20 -5.52
N VAL A 32 13.03 -11.07 -5.26
CA VAL A 32 12.41 -9.76 -5.10
C VAL A 32 12.70 -8.94 -6.35
N ARG A 33 11.66 -8.49 -7.05
CA ARG A 33 11.80 -7.61 -8.20
C ARG A 33 11.58 -6.17 -7.78
N TYR A 34 12.58 -5.32 -8.01
CA TYR A 34 12.47 -3.89 -7.79
C TYR A 34 12.01 -3.20 -9.08
N LEU A 35 10.91 -2.46 -9.04
CA LEU A 35 10.40 -1.70 -10.19
C LEU A 35 10.83 -0.24 -10.18
N GLY A 36 11.37 0.26 -9.06
CA GLY A 36 11.63 1.68 -8.91
C GLY A 36 10.34 2.51 -8.85
N PRO A 37 10.43 3.82 -9.16
CA PRO A 37 9.28 4.70 -9.16
C PRO A 37 8.36 4.38 -10.34
N LEU A 38 7.06 4.43 -10.11
CA LEU A 38 6.03 4.21 -11.12
C LEU A 38 5.22 5.49 -11.34
N SER A 39 4.78 5.73 -12.56
CA SER A 39 3.71 6.68 -12.85
C SER A 39 2.39 6.24 -12.20
N SER A 40 1.42 7.14 -12.08
CA SER A 40 0.10 6.81 -11.52
C SER A 40 -0.57 5.65 -12.28
N ARG A 41 -0.49 5.66 -13.62
CA ARG A 41 -1.07 4.60 -14.46
C ARG A 41 -0.40 3.24 -14.25
N GLU A 42 0.92 3.22 -14.12
CA GLU A 42 1.66 1.98 -13.82
C GLU A 42 1.37 1.49 -12.41
N ARG A 43 1.27 2.40 -11.43
CA ARG A 43 0.88 2.08 -10.06
C ARG A 43 -0.51 1.45 -10.04
N ASP A 44 -1.50 2.04 -10.71
CA ASP A 44 -2.86 1.49 -10.77
C ASP A 44 -2.88 0.11 -11.43
N THR A 45 -2.09 -0.06 -12.51
CA THR A 45 -1.93 -1.37 -13.18
C THR A 45 -1.32 -2.42 -12.26
N VAL A 46 -0.28 -2.03 -11.51
CA VAL A 46 0.40 -2.91 -10.56
C VAL A 46 -0.54 -3.26 -9.40
N MET A 47 -1.20 -2.28 -8.78
CA MET A 47 -2.14 -2.48 -7.68
C MET A 47 -3.35 -3.32 -8.09
N ALA A 48 -3.88 -3.12 -9.31
CA ALA A 48 -4.98 -3.93 -9.82
C ALA A 48 -4.63 -5.42 -9.99
N ALA A 49 -3.34 -5.74 -10.14
CA ALA A 49 -2.79 -7.09 -10.23
C ALA A 49 -2.19 -7.61 -8.91
N THR A 50 -2.27 -6.83 -7.82
CA THR A 50 -1.72 -7.18 -6.51
C THR A 50 -2.71 -8.03 -5.72
N ASP A 51 -2.24 -9.17 -5.19
CA ASP A 51 -3.05 -10.01 -4.30
C ASP A 51 -2.99 -9.52 -2.86
N VAL A 52 -1.86 -8.91 -2.46
CA VAL A 52 -1.69 -8.26 -1.16
C VAL A 52 -0.69 -7.10 -1.25
N PHE A 53 -1.10 -5.92 -0.81
CA PHE A 53 -0.21 -4.80 -0.59
C PHE A 53 0.34 -4.86 0.83
N VAL A 54 1.66 -4.64 0.98
CA VAL A 54 2.34 -4.68 2.26
C VAL A 54 3.06 -3.37 2.52
N ALA A 55 2.78 -2.75 3.66
CA ALA A 55 3.42 -1.53 4.14
C ALA A 55 4.23 -1.82 5.41
N PRO A 56 5.48 -2.32 5.32
CA PRO A 56 6.27 -2.74 6.46
C PRO A 56 7.15 -1.62 7.02
N ASN A 57 6.60 -0.41 7.03
CA ASN A 57 7.27 0.82 7.42
C ASN A 57 7.59 0.78 8.93
N THR A 58 8.75 1.31 9.31
CA THR A 58 9.17 1.37 10.73
C THR A 58 8.98 2.75 11.35
N GLY A 59 8.43 3.71 10.60
CA GLY A 59 8.21 5.09 10.99
C GLY A 59 8.37 6.05 9.81
N ARG A 60 8.34 7.37 10.08
CA ARG A 60 8.46 8.47 9.10
C ARG A 60 7.38 8.46 8.01
N GLU A 61 6.17 8.07 8.38
CA GLU A 61 4.99 8.09 7.51
C GLU A 61 4.01 9.17 7.96
N SER A 62 3.35 9.81 7.00
CA SER A 62 2.44 10.92 7.28
C SER A 62 0.98 10.49 7.27
N PHE A 63 0.44 10.08 6.13
CA PHE A 63 -1.01 9.91 5.94
C PHE A 63 -1.43 8.55 5.39
N GLY A 64 -0.48 7.68 5.04
CA GLY A 64 -0.82 6.38 4.44
C GLY A 64 -1.50 6.49 3.08
N ILE A 65 -1.15 7.49 2.25
CA ILE A 65 -1.73 7.67 0.90
C ILE A 65 -1.63 6.37 0.09
N THR A 66 -0.51 5.66 0.17
CA THR A 66 -0.33 4.39 -0.55
C THR A 66 -1.25 3.27 -0.03
N LEU A 67 -1.63 3.29 1.25
CA LEU A 67 -2.63 2.36 1.78
C LEU A 67 -4.00 2.69 1.19
N LEU A 68 -4.39 3.97 1.15
CA LEU A 68 -5.64 4.42 0.51
C LEU A 68 -5.70 4.04 -0.98
N GLU A 69 -4.61 4.27 -1.73
CA GLU A 69 -4.51 3.87 -3.14
C GLU A 69 -4.68 2.36 -3.32
N SER A 70 -4.10 1.56 -2.40
CA SER A 70 -4.21 0.10 -2.43
C SER A 70 -5.64 -0.37 -2.13
N LEU A 71 -6.27 0.20 -1.10
CA LEU A 71 -7.67 -0.08 -0.76
C LEU A 71 -8.61 0.33 -1.89
N ALA A 72 -8.41 1.51 -2.51
CA ALA A 72 -9.19 1.97 -3.64
C ALA A 72 -9.04 1.08 -4.89
N ALA A 73 -7.86 0.48 -5.08
CA ALA A 73 -7.61 -0.51 -6.14
C ALA A 73 -8.20 -1.90 -5.82
N GLY A 74 -8.74 -2.09 -4.61
CA GLY A 74 -9.28 -3.36 -4.12
C GLY A 74 -8.19 -4.38 -3.77
N ALA A 75 -6.95 -3.93 -3.53
CA ALA A 75 -5.86 -4.76 -3.05
C ALA A 75 -5.93 -4.87 -1.52
N PRO A 76 -6.03 -6.09 -0.95
CA PRO A 76 -5.94 -6.28 0.50
C PRO A 76 -4.64 -5.69 1.07
N VAL A 77 -4.73 -5.08 2.25
CA VAL A 77 -3.60 -4.37 2.88
C VAL A 77 -3.14 -5.07 4.16
N VAL A 78 -1.82 -5.28 4.26
CA VAL A 78 -1.11 -5.61 5.50
C VAL A 78 -0.16 -4.46 5.84
N ALA A 79 -0.35 -3.79 6.96
CA ALA A 79 0.45 -2.63 7.33
C ALA A 79 1.09 -2.77 8.72
N SER A 80 2.24 -2.15 8.94
CA SER A 80 2.76 -1.95 10.29
C SER A 80 1.74 -1.16 11.12
N ASP A 81 1.64 -1.47 12.41
CA ASP A 81 0.81 -0.74 13.38
C ASP A 81 1.43 0.62 13.74
N LEU A 82 1.45 1.52 12.76
CA LEU A 82 1.82 2.93 12.93
C LEU A 82 0.56 3.74 13.23
N SER A 83 0.67 4.70 14.15
CA SER A 83 -0.43 5.64 14.45
C SER A 83 -0.97 6.31 13.19
N ALA A 84 -0.08 6.73 12.29
CA ALA A 84 -0.40 7.34 11.00
C ALA A 84 -1.21 6.44 10.03
N PHE A 85 -1.27 5.13 10.28
CA PHE A 85 -1.99 4.18 9.44
C PHE A 85 -3.32 3.72 10.05
N ARG A 86 -3.51 3.85 11.37
CA ARG A 86 -4.70 3.31 12.06
C ARG A 86 -6.01 3.84 11.51
N ASP A 87 -6.08 5.15 11.25
CA ASP A 87 -7.26 5.81 10.70
C ASP A 87 -7.59 5.35 9.28
N VAL A 88 -6.57 4.94 8.49
CA VAL A 88 -6.76 4.39 7.13
C VAL A 88 -7.17 2.92 7.18
N MET A 89 -6.78 2.20 8.22
CA MET A 89 -6.93 0.75 8.34
C MET A 89 -8.23 0.32 9.05
N SER A 90 -9.10 1.28 9.39
CA SER A 90 -10.42 1.03 9.97
C SER A 90 -11.48 1.96 9.37
N ASP A 91 -12.71 1.49 9.26
CA ASP A 91 -13.88 2.28 8.92
C ASP A 91 -15.00 2.10 9.96
N ALA A 92 -16.22 2.58 9.66
CA ALA A 92 -17.38 2.45 10.53
C ALA A 92 -17.82 1.00 10.78
N HIS A 93 -17.36 0.04 9.97
CA HIS A 93 -17.66 -1.39 10.06
C HIS A 93 -16.49 -2.19 10.66
N GLY A 94 -15.38 -1.54 10.98
CA GLY A 94 -14.22 -2.15 11.64
C GLY A 94 -12.98 -2.17 10.75
N PRO A 95 -12.05 -3.13 10.96
CA PRO A 95 -10.78 -3.17 10.23
C PRO A 95 -10.98 -3.46 8.73
N VAL A 96 -10.37 -2.63 7.87
CA VAL A 96 -10.38 -2.79 6.39
C VAL A 96 -9.12 -3.50 5.86
N GLY A 97 -8.27 -3.98 6.77
CA GLY A 97 -7.07 -4.74 6.46
C GLY A 97 -6.48 -5.41 7.69
N ARG A 98 -5.22 -5.83 7.61
CA ARG A 98 -4.49 -6.42 8.73
C ARG A 98 -3.34 -5.52 9.16
N MET A 99 -3.13 -5.44 10.47
CA MET A 99 -2.01 -4.72 11.05
C MET A 99 -1.11 -5.70 11.82
N PHE A 100 0.18 -5.37 11.94
CA PHE A 100 1.15 -6.14 12.73
C PHE A 100 2.11 -5.20 13.47
N PRO A 101 2.73 -5.62 14.59
CA PRO A 101 3.62 -4.75 15.36
C PRO A 101 4.77 -4.18 14.53
N VAL A 102 5.09 -2.91 14.73
CA VAL A 102 6.18 -2.23 14.01
C VAL A 102 7.50 -2.99 14.21
N GLY A 103 8.19 -3.30 13.12
CA GLY A 103 9.47 -4.02 13.16
C GLY A 103 9.36 -5.54 13.32
N ASP A 104 8.17 -6.10 13.53
CA ASP A 104 7.96 -7.53 13.72
C ASP A 104 7.75 -8.29 12.40
N HIS A 105 8.86 -8.78 11.83
CA HIS A 105 8.85 -9.60 10.62
C HIS A 105 8.12 -10.94 10.76
N ARG A 106 8.01 -11.47 11.98
CA ARG A 106 7.23 -12.70 12.23
C ARG A 106 5.74 -12.39 12.23
N GLY A 107 5.34 -11.29 12.89
CA GLY A 107 4.00 -10.73 12.82
C GLY A 107 3.54 -10.49 11.38
N LEU A 108 4.38 -9.83 10.56
CA LEU A 108 4.09 -9.66 9.13
C LEU A 108 3.86 -11.00 8.41
N ALA A 109 4.75 -11.97 8.62
CA ALA A 109 4.64 -13.28 7.97
C ALA A 109 3.39 -14.07 8.40
N ALA A 110 2.85 -13.78 9.59
CA ALA A 110 1.60 -14.39 10.08
C ALA A 110 0.34 -13.77 9.44
N GLN A 111 0.38 -12.49 9.04
CA GLN A 111 -0.77 -11.79 8.46
C GLN A 111 -0.99 -12.10 6.98
N VAL A 112 0.08 -12.25 6.19
CA VAL A 112 -0.01 -12.44 4.73
C VAL A 112 -0.84 -13.68 4.30
N PRO A 113 -0.66 -14.88 4.90
CA PRO A 113 -1.40 -16.08 4.49
C PRO A 113 -2.89 -16.07 4.86
N ALA A 114 -3.27 -15.23 5.83
CA ALA A 114 -4.62 -15.19 6.38
C ALA A 114 -5.56 -14.25 5.60
N ILE A 115 -5.03 -13.57 4.57
CA ILE A 115 -5.83 -12.70 3.72
C ILE A 115 -6.51 -13.56 2.65
N PRO A 116 -7.85 -13.58 2.59
CA PRO A 116 -8.55 -14.19 1.47
C PRO A 116 -8.06 -13.51 0.20
N GLY A 117 -7.49 -14.31 -0.73
CA GLY A 117 -7.19 -13.82 -2.06
C GLY A 117 -8.45 -13.16 -2.63
N ARG A 118 -8.28 -12.03 -3.30
CA ARG A 118 -9.36 -11.25 -3.93
C ARG A 118 -10.42 -12.20 -4.52
N ALA A 119 -11.69 -12.05 -4.11
CA ALA A 119 -12.81 -12.72 -4.79
C ALA A 119 -12.67 -12.42 -6.28
N ALA A 120 -12.46 -13.48 -7.07
CA ALA A 120 -11.93 -13.38 -8.42
C ALA A 120 -12.80 -12.44 -9.28
N ARG A 121 -12.28 -11.26 -9.62
CA ARG A 121 -12.75 -10.56 -10.82
C ARG A 121 -12.41 -11.49 -12.01
N PRO A 122 -13.30 -11.62 -13.02
CA PRO A 122 -13.02 -12.45 -14.18
C PRO A 122 -11.65 -12.10 -14.72
N PRO A 123 -10.78 -13.07 -14.99
CA PRO A 123 -9.46 -12.78 -15.49
C PRO A 123 -9.57 -11.94 -16.77
N ALA A 124 -8.80 -10.85 -16.87
CA ALA A 124 -8.22 -10.55 -18.16
C ALA A 124 -7.23 -11.69 -18.45
N ARG A 125 -7.75 -12.76 -19.10
CA ARG A 125 -7.05 -13.98 -19.53
C ARG A 125 -6.14 -14.64 -18.47
N ALA A 126 -6.71 -15.44 -17.58
CA ALA A 126 -5.97 -16.45 -16.83
C ALA A 126 -6.03 -17.76 -17.61
N ARG A 127 -4.87 -18.36 -17.87
CA ARG A 127 -4.80 -19.75 -18.34
C ARG A 127 -5.29 -20.67 -17.21
N PRO A 128 -6.25 -21.58 -17.46
CA PRO A 128 -6.69 -22.54 -16.45
C PRO A 128 -5.51 -23.44 -16.03
N GLY A 129 -5.38 -23.71 -14.72
CA GLY A 129 -4.43 -24.70 -14.18
C GLY A 129 -3.18 -24.18 -13.45
N ARG A 130 -2.85 -22.87 -13.51
CA ARG A 130 -1.77 -22.30 -12.66
C ARG A 130 -2.36 -21.63 -11.42
N ARG A 131 -1.99 -22.10 -10.22
CA ARG A 131 -2.16 -21.31 -8.99
C ARG A 131 -1.50 -19.96 -9.23
N ARG A 132 -2.26 -18.87 -9.11
CA ARG A 132 -1.74 -17.53 -9.38
C ARG A 132 -0.64 -17.22 -8.35
N PRO A 133 0.52 -16.72 -8.79
CA PRO A 133 1.55 -16.27 -7.87
C PRO A 133 0.97 -15.13 -7.03
N VAL A 134 1.12 -15.21 -5.70
CA VAL A 134 0.72 -14.11 -4.80
C VAL A 134 1.66 -12.95 -5.09
N ARG A 135 1.14 -11.86 -5.65
CA ARG A 135 1.92 -10.64 -5.87
C ARG A 135 1.89 -9.76 -4.63
N LEU A 136 3.04 -9.67 -3.96
CA LEU A 136 3.24 -8.78 -2.82
C LEU A 136 3.90 -7.49 -3.30
N VAL A 137 3.23 -6.35 -3.12
CA VAL A 137 3.82 -5.03 -3.41
C VAL A 137 4.24 -4.35 -2.11
N GLY A 138 5.53 -4.09 -1.97
CA GLY A 138 6.07 -3.24 -0.90
C GLY A 138 6.31 -1.82 -1.39
N HIS A 139 5.88 -0.81 -0.64
CA HIS A 139 6.25 0.59 -0.89
C HIS A 139 7.44 1.01 -0.01
N ARG A 140 8.45 1.63 -0.62
CA ARG A 140 9.53 2.32 0.12
C ARG A 140 9.48 3.82 -0.20
N PRO A 141 9.17 4.70 0.77
CA PRO A 141 9.22 6.14 0.53
C PRO A 141 10.68 6.57 0.26
N ALA A 142 10.84 7.63 -0.53
CA ALA A 142 12.09 8.42 -0.49
C ALA A 142 12.25 9.00 0.93
N GLY A 143 13.48 9.17 1.42
CA GLY A 143 13.73 9.82 2.71
C GLY A 143 12.89 11.11 2.84
N GLY A 144 12.09 11.18 3.90
CA GLY A 144 10.94 12.08 3.98
C GLY A 144 11.28 13.57 4.01
N GLY A 145 10.51 14.36 3.25
CA GLY A 145 10.16 15.73 3.62
C GLY A 145 8.88 15.67 4.44
N VAL A 146 8.94 16.20 5.67
CA VAL A 146 7.76 16.41 6.51
C VAL A 146 6.91 17.49 5.84
N LEU A 147 5.66 17.18 5.46
CA LEU A 147 4.67 18.25 5.22
C LEU A 147 4.40 18.91 6.58
N PRO A 148 4.60 20.24 6.72
CA PRO A 148 4.38 20.90 8.00
C PRO A 148 2.91 20.79 8.40
N ALA A 149 2.68 20.31 9.62
CA ALA A 149 1.36 20.29 10.24
C ALA A 149 0.94 21.74 10.55
N GLY A 150 0.03 22.30 9.74
CA GLY A 150 -0.48 23.63 10.00
C GLY A 150 -1.31 24.24 8.88
N ALA A 151 -2.53 23.75 8.65
CA ALA A 151 -3.58 24.53 8.00
C ALA A 151 -4.96 24.07 8.48
N ARG A 152 -5.26 24.28 9.76
CA ARG A 152 -6.66 24.32 10.24
C ARG A 152 -7.18 25.75 10.09
N GLY A 153 -8.03 25.93 9.07
CA GLY A 153 -9.19 26.81 9.01
C GLY A 153 -9.05 28.31 9.35
N ARG A 154 -9.33 29.17 8.36
CA ARG A 154 -10.19 30.35 8.55
C ARG A 154 -11.17 30.47 7.38
N GLY A 155 -12.44 30.71 7.73
CA GLY A 155 -13.61 30.47 6.90
C GLY A 155 -13.76 31.38 5.69
N ALA A 156 -14.36 30.81 4.64
CA ALA A 156 -14.96 31.57 3.55
C ALA A 156 -16.41 31.90 3.93
N SER A 157 -16.61 33.04 4.59
CA SER A 157 -17.90 33.72 4.63
C SER A 157 -18.04 34.58 3.36
N ARG A 158 -19.14 34.34 2.66
CA ARG A 158 -19.69 35.04 1.50
C ARG A 158 -19.66 36.56 1.65
N THR A 159 -19.17 37.27 0.63
CA THR A 159 -19.81 38.50 0.10
C THR A 159 -19.50 38.66 -1.39
N ALA A 160 -20.55 38.77 -2.20
CA ALA A 160 -20.52 39.19 -3.59
C ALA A 160 -20.46 40.72 -3.68
N ALA A 161 -19.75 41.29 -4.65
CA ALA A 161 -20.07 42.57 -5.30
C ALA A 161 -19.11 42.86 -6.47
N THR A 162 -19.64 42.68 -7.67
CA THR A 162 -19.64 43.63 -8.80
C THR A 162 -18.52 44.68 -8.89
N ALA A 163 -17.77 44.66 -10.01
CA ALA A 163 -17.35 45.88 -10.71
C ALA A 163 -17.12 45.57 -12.20
N CYS A 164 -18.13 45.84 -13.02
CA CYS A 164 -17.94 46.29 -14.40
C CYS A 164 -17.45 47.74 -14.36
N ALA A 165 -16.48 48.09 -15.22
CA ALA A 165 -16.49 49.29 -16.09
C ALA A 165 -15.07 49.71 -16.52
N SER A 166 -14.86 49.65 -17.85
CA SER A 166 -14.36 50.73 -18.70
C SER A 166 -12.96 51.31 -18.50
N GLY A 167 -12.16 51.23 -19.57
CA GLY A 167 -10.92 51.97 -19.78
C GLY A 167 -10.12 51.39 -20.92
#